data_AF-A0A1I3X6D2-F1
#
_entry.id   AF-A0A1I3X6D2-F1
#
_cell.length_a   1.000
_cell.length_b   1.000
_cell.length_c   1.000
_cell.angle_alpha   90.00
_cell.angle_beta   90.00
_cell.angle_gamma   90.00
#
_symmetry.space_group_name_H-M   'P 1'
#
loop_
_entity.id
_entity.type
_entity.pdbx_description
1 polymer ?
#
loop_
_entity_poly.entity_id
_entity_poly.type
_entity_poly.pdbx_seq_one_letter_code
_entity_poly.pdbx_strand_id
1 'polypeptide(L)'
;MIALSGPSLIPGPADLLIIAEEPGVGLGAGFAGLEGTDPGTGFDEGPPHAKVEIKGHPAALWCVAAAPDRAVYAGEALGNWLWTVVWPAEAGYLITLAELSLRDLRDQDQALDLPFGAFSPRLGGEDA
;
A
#
# COMPACT_ATOMS: atom_id res chain seq x y z
N MET A 1 -5.36 5.29 6.22
CA MET A 1 -5.42 4.02 5.47
C MET A 1 -6.57 4.06 4.48
N ILE A 2 -6.43 3.45 3.31
CA ILE A 2 -7.50 3.27 2.31
C ILE A 2 -7.37 1.88 1.67
N ALA A 3 -8.50 1.20 1.47
CA ALA A 3 -8.55 -0.05 0.71
C ALA A 3 -9.38 0.12 -0.56
N LEU A 4 -8.92 -0.51 -1.64
CA LEU A 4 -9.52 -0.48 -2.96
C LEU A 4 -9.57 -1.90 -3.50
N SER A 5 -10.64 -2.25 -4.19
CA SER A 5 -10.75 -3.49 -4.96
C SER A 5 -11.03 -3.16 -6.41
N GLY A 6 -10.38 -3.87 -7.32
CA GLY A 6 -10.51 -3.60 -8.74
C GLY A 6 -10.08 -4.77 -9.62
N PRO A 7 -10.17 -4.60 -10.94
CA PRO A 7 -9.64 -5.57 -11.89
C PRO A 7 -8.12 -5.68 -11.75
N SER A 8 -7.58 -6.86 -12.02
CA SER A 8 -6.15 -7.11 -12.03
C SER A 8 -5.68 -7.56 -13.42
N LEU A 9 -4.36 -7.58 -13.65
CA LEU A 9 -3.76 -8.08 -14.90
C LEU A 9 -3.76 -9.63 -14.99
N ILE A 10 -4.19 -10.29 -13.92
CA ILE A 10 -4.36 -11.74 -13.82
C ILE A 10 -5.86 -12.06 -13.68
N PRO A 11 -6.29 -13.32 -13.88
CA PRO A 11 -7.69 -13.67 -13.69
C PRO A 11 -8.14 -13.44 -12.24
N GLY A 12 -9.12 -12.54 -12.05
CA GLY A 12 -9.72 -12.26 -10.74
C GLY A 12 -9.51 -10.82 -10.26
N PRO A 13 -10.20 -10.42 -9.18
CA PRO A 13 -10.02 -9.12 -8.57
C PRO A 13 -8.66 -9.03 -7.84
N ALA A 14 -8.13 -7.82 -7.75
CA ALA A 14 -7.04 -7.49 -6.82
C ALA A 14 -7.52 -6.49 -5.77
N ASP A 15 -6.99 -6.63 -4.56
CA ASP A 15 -7.15 -5.70 -3.46
C ASP A 15 -5.85 -4.92 -3.27
N LEU A 16 -5.96 -3.61 -3.09
CA LEU A 16 -4.87 -2.73 -2.70
C LEU A 16 -5.23 -2.04 -1.40
N LEU A 17 -4.35 -2.16 -0.40
CA LEU A 17 -4.41 -1.45 0.85
C LEU A 17 -3.21 -0.51 0.98
N ILE A 18 -3.47 0.77 1.21
CA ILE A 18 -2.43 1.78 1.45
C ILE A 18 -2.54 2.28 2.88
N ILE A 19 -1.45 2.18 3.64
CA ILE A 19 -1.37 2.57 5.05
C ILE A 19 -0.26 3.59 5.20
N ALA A 20 -0.61 4.81 5.60
CA ALA A 20 0.32 5.77 6.16
C ALA A 20 0.17 5.75 7.67
N GLU A 21 1.24 5.48 8.41
CA GLU A 21 1.22 5.37 9.86
C GLU A 21 2.47 5.97 10.50
N GLU A 22 2.36 6.38 11.75
CA GLU A 22 3.51 6.81 12.54
C GLU A 22 4.39 5.60 12.92
N PRO A 23 5.72 5.78 13.05
CA PRO A 23 6.60 4.72 13.51
C PRO A 23 6.17 4.12 14.86
N GLY A 24 6.14 2.79 14.94
CA GLY A 24 5.78 2.05 16.15
C GLY A 24 4.30 1.67 16.27
N VAL A 25 3.43 2.08 15.34
CA VAL A 25 2.01 1.68 15.32
C VAL A 25 1.84 0.22 14.89
N GLY A 26 2.52 -0.20 13.81
CA GLY A 26 2.56 -1.60 13.36
C GLY A 26 1.30 -2.11 12.64
N LEU A 27 0.40 -1.22 12.21
CA LEU A 27 -0.76 -1.62 11.40
C LEU A 27 -0.31 -2.17 10.05
N GLY A 28 0.65 -1.51 9.40
CA GLY A 28 1.20 -1.95 8.12
C GLY A 28 1.91 -3.30 8.24
N ALA A 29 2.76 -3.44 9.25
CA ALA A 29 3.45 -4.69 9.55
C ALA A 29 2.47 -5.84 9.86
N GLY A 30 1.40 -5.57 10.60
CA GLY A 30 0.33 -6.54 10.87
C GLY A 30 -0.37 -7.02 9.58
N PHE A 31 -0.76 -6.09 8.69
CA PHE A 31 -1.32 -6.47 7.38
C PHE A 31 -0.32 -7.14 6.46
N ALA A 32 0.98 -6.89 6.63
CA ALA A 32 2.05 -7.59 5.92
C ALA A 32 2.28 -9.02 6.45
N GLY A 33 1.74 -9.37 7.63
CA GLY A 33 1.98 -10.65 8.28
C GLY A 33 3.36 -10.74 8.94
N LEU A 34 3.94 -9.59 9.33
CA LEU A 34 5.18 -9.51 10.08
C LEU A 34 4.89 -9.57 11.59
N GLU A 35 5.87 -10.04 12.38
CA GLU A 35 5.74 -10.08 13.85
C GLU A 35 6.03 -8.72 14.52
N GLY A 36 6.77 -7.84 13.86
CA GLY A 36 7.17 -6.52 14.37
C GLY A 36 6.22 -5.39 14.00
N THR A 37 6.65 -4.15 14.29
CA THR A 37 5.90 -2.91 13.94
C THR A 37 6.48 -2.17 12.74
N ASP A 38 7.60 -2.65 12.21
CA ASP A 38 8.36 -2.05 11.12
C ASP A 38 8.71 -3.14 10.08
N PRO A 39 9.24 -2.77 8.90
CA PRO A 39 9.53 -3.72 7.83
C PRO A 39 10.71 -4.67 8.12
N GLY A 40 11.40 -4.51 9.24
CA GLY A 40 12.59 -5.25 9.61
C GLY A 40 13.88 -4.62 9.09
N THR A 41 15.03 -5.12 9.55
CA THR A 41 16.34 -4.62 9.13
C THR A 41 16.68 -5.07 7.70
N GLY A 42 17.23 -4.16 6.89
CA GLY A 42 17.72 -4.46 5.55
C GLY A 42 16.64 -4.53 4.46
N PHE A 43 15.39 -4.15 4.78
CA PHE A 43 14.31 -4.08 3.79
C PHE A 43 14.61 -3.06 2.68
N ASP A 44 15.42 -2.05 2.99
CA ASP A 44 15.87 -0.97 2.12
C ASP A 44 17.25 -1.26 1.48
N GLU A 45 17.78 -2.48 1.61
CA GLU A 45 19.03 -2.87 0.96
C GLU A 45 18.84 -2.97 -0.55
N GLY A 46 19.57 -2.12 -1.27
CA GLY A 46 19.58 -2.09 -2.73
C GLY A 46 18.60 -1.07 -3.33
N PRO A 47 18.42 -1.09 -4.67
CA PRO A 47 17.58 -0.13 -5.34
C PRO A 47 16.10 -0.33 -4.96
N PRO A 48 15.32 0.76 -4.88
CA PRO A 48 13.89 0.65 -4.64
C PRO A 48 13.18 -0.06 -5.80
N HIS A 49 12.13 -0.80 -5.46
CA HIS A 49 11.35 -1.60 -6.41
C HIS A 49 10.25 -0.77 -7.08
N ALA A 50 9.74 0.25 -6.39
CA ALA A 50 8.73 1.16 -6.91
C ALA A 50 8.92 2.57 -6.33
N LYS A 51 8.17 3.53 -6.86
CA LYS A 51 8.04 4.87 -6.30
C LYS A 51 6.58 5.26 -6.28
N VAL A 52 6.23 6.09 -5.31
CA VAL A 52 4.89 6.69 -5.19
C VAL A 52 5.06 8.18 -5.00
N GLU A 53 4.33 8.95 -5.80
CA GLU A 53 4.33 10.41 -5.73
C GLU A 53 3.45 10.87 -4.57
N ILE A 54 3.97 11.67 -3.67
CA ILE A 54 3.23 12.19 -2.51
C ILE A 54 3.45 13.69 -2.43
N LYS A 55 2.38 14.47 -2.65
CA LYS A 55 2.44 15.94 -2.67
C LYS A 55 3.58 16.47 -3.56
N GLY A 56 3.78 15.88 -4.73
CA GLY A 56 4.84 16.24 -5.69
C GLY A 56 6.25 15.77 -5.33
N HIS A 57 6.39 14.88 -4.35
CA HIS A 57 7.67 14.30 -3.94
C HIS A 57 7.66 12.78 -4.12
N PRO A 58 8.63 12.19 -4.84
CA PRO A 58 8.70 10.74 -4.99
C PRO A 58 9.19 10.10 -3.69
N ALA A 59 8.38 9.20 -3.12
CA ALA A 59 8.77 8.31 -2.04
C ALA A 59 9.15 6.94 -2.62
N ALA A 60 10.31 6.43 -2.20
CA ALA A 60 10.81 5.13 -2.62
C ALA A 60 10.10 4.00 -1.86
N LEU A 61 9.83 2.89 -2.55
CA LEU A 61 9.18 1.72 -1.99
C LEU A 61 10.03 0.47 -2.26
N TRP A 62 10.23 -0.34 -1.24
CA TRP A 62 10.94 -1.62 -1.31
C TRP A 62 9.99 -2.77 -1.04
N CYS A 63 10.11 -3.85 -1.82
CA CYS A 63 9.36 -5.07 -1.57
C CYS A 63 9.89 -5.72 -0.29
N VAL A 64 9.00 -6.09 0.62
CA VAL A 64 9.35 -6.66 1.91
C VAL A 64 8.94 -8.13 1.98
N ALA A 65 9.71 -8.93 2.71
CA ALA A 65 9.44 -10.35 2.88
C ALA A 65 8.20 -10.56 3.78
N ALA A 66 7.03 -10.60 3.17
CA ALA A 66 5.72 -10.67 3.81
C ALA A 66 5.10 -12.09 3.74
N ALA A 67 3.88 -12.23 4.27
CA ALA A 67 3.08 -13.44 4.11
C ALA A 67 2.87 -13.78 2.62
N PRO A 68 2.83 -15.08 2.24
CA PRO A 68 2.93 -15.51 0.83
C PRO A 68 1.69 -15.21 -0.02
N ASP A 69 0.55 -14.85 0.58
CA ASP A 69 -0.69 -14.56 -0.13
C ASP A 69 -0.80 -13.11 -0.61
N ARG A 70 0.19 -12.26 -0.28
CA ARG A 70 0.20 -10.84 -0.60
C ARG A 70 1.59 -10.34 -0.98
N ALA A 71 1.64 -9.30 -1.80
CA ALA A 71 2.85 -8.54 -2.04
C ALA A 71 2.79 -7.27 -1.20
N VAL A 72 3.91 -6.95 -0.54
CA VAL A 72 4.00 -5.78 0.33
C VAL A 72 5.18 -4.94 -0.08
N TYR A 73 4.95 -3.63 -0.17
CA TYR A 73 6.00 -2.66 -0.31
C TYR A 73 5.95 -1.68 0.86
N ALA A 74 7.12 -1.33 1.39
CA ALA A 74 7.28 -0.37 2.45
C ALA A 74 8.23 0.75 2.02
N GLY A 75 7.97 1.95 2.53
CA GLY A 75 8.85 3.11 2.39
C GLY A 75 8.50 4.15 3.44
N GLU A 76 9.17 5.29 3.37
CA GLU A 76 8.95 6.38 4.32
C GLU A 76 8.59 7.67 3.58
N ALA A 77 7.63 8.41 4.13
CA ALA A 77 7.25 9.72 3.63
C ALA A 77 6.86 10.64 4.78
N LEU A 78 7.48 11.82 4.85
CA LEU A 78 7.20 12.84 5.86
C LEU A 78 7.32 12.32 7.32
N GLY A 79 8.26 11.41 7.58
CA GLY A 79 8.48 10.81 8.91
C GLY A 79 7.50 9.69 9.27
N ASN A 80 6.63 9.29 8.33
CA ASN A 80 5.66 8.21 8.51
C ASN A 80 6.04 7.01 7.65
N TRP A 81 5.74 5.81 8.15
CA TRP A 81 5.74 4.62 7.33
C TRP A 81 4.64 4.68 6.29
N LEU A 82 4.98 4.24 5.09
CA LEU A 82 4.05 4.05 4.00
C LEU A 82 4.11 2.59 3.53
N TRP A 83 2.99 1.91 3.64
CA TRP A 83 2.83 0.53 3.22
C TRP A 83 1.84 0.42 2.07
N THR A 84 2.16 -0.40 1.09
CA THR A 84 1.22 -0.87 0.08
C THR A 84 1.13 -2.38 0.19
N VAL A 85 -0.08 -2.91 0.43
CA VAL A 85 -0.34 -4.34 0.55
C VAL A 85 -1.30 -4.74 -0.55
N VAL A 86 -0.92 -5.73 -1.35
CA VAL A 86 -1.66 -6.15 -2.53
C VAL A 86 -1.99 -7.62 -2.45
N TRP A 87 -3.25 -7.96 -2.71
CA TRP A 87 -3.70 -9.33 -2.89
C TRP A 87 -4.29 -9.55 -4.28
N PRO A 88 -4.10 -10.74 -4.88
CA PRO A 88 -3.16 -11.77 -4.45
C PRO A 88 -1.70 -11.32 -4.67
N ALA A 89 -0.71 -12.07 -4.19
CA ALA A 89 0.70 -11.69 -4.27
C ALA A 89 1.17 -11.36 -5.70
N GLU A 90 0.67 -12.10 -6.69
CA GLU A 90 1.00 -11.93 -8.11
C GLU A 90 0.50 -10.59 -8.67
N ALA A 91 -0.47 -9.94 -8.03
CA ALA A 91 -0.90 -8.60 -8.42
C ALA A 91 0.06 -7.49 -7.94
N GLY A 92 1.11 -7.82 -7.18
CA GLY A 92 2.10 -6.85 -6.67
C GLY A 92 2.78 -5.99 -7.76
N TYR A 93 2.94 -6.53 -8.98
CA TYR A 93 3.45 -5.77 -10.12
C TYR A 93 2.63 -4.51 -10.46
N LEU A 94 1.38 -4.42 -10.01
CA LEU A 94 0.58 -3.20 -10.14
C LEU A 94 1.28 -2.01 -9.48
N ILE A 95 1.94 -2.19 -8.32
CA ILE A 95 2.63 -1.10 -7.62
C ILE A 95 3.80 -0.57 -8.44
N THR A 96 4.51 -1.45 -9.15
CA THR A 96 5.68 -1.06 -9.94
C THR A 96 5.28 -0.43 -11.28
N LEU A 97 4.10 -0.74 -11.79
CA LEU A 97 3.63 -0.28 -13.12
C LEU A 97 2.69 0.93 -13.06
N ALA A 98 1.97 1.14 -11.96
CA ALA A 98 0.87 2.10 -11.90
C ALA A 98 1.30 3.55 -11.61
N GLU A 99 2.59 3.82 -11.36
CA GLU A 99 3.13 5.16 -11.06
C GLU A 99 2.23 5.95 -10.08
N LEU A 100 1.92 5.34 -8.94
CA LEU A 100 0.87 5.82 -8.04
C LEU A 100 1.16 7.24 -7.53
N SER A 101 0.10 8.06 -7.46
CA SER A 101 0.13 9.38 -6.85
C SER A 101 -0.88 9.48 -5.71
N LEU A 102 -0.40 9.72 -4.50
CA LEU A 102 -1.21 9.91 -3.31
C LEU A 102 -1.52 11.39 -3.11
N ARG A 103 -2.82 11.65 -2.98
CA ARG A 103 -3.39 12.97 -2.73
C ARG A 103 -4.00 13.02 -1.34
N ASP A 104 -3.77 14.13 -0.64
CA ASP A 104 -4.38 14.38 0.66
C ASP A 104 -5.80 14.88 0.47
N LEU A 105 -6.80 14.09 0.88
CA LEU A 105 -8.21 14.43 0.72
C LEU A 105 -8.65 15.66 1.54
N ARG A 106 -7.79 16.15 2.43
CA ARG A 106 -8.08 17.37 3.23
C ARG A 106 -7.84 18.65 2.45
N ASP A 107 -7.05 18.63 1.37
CA ASP A 107 -6.83 19.85 0.58
C ASP A 107 -8.08 20.13 -0.27
N GLN A 108 -8.65 21.33 -0.12
CA GLN A 108 -9.98 21.67 -0.64
C GLN A 108 -10.00 22.16 -2.09
N ASP A 109 -8.84 22.33 -2.71
CA ASP A 109 -8.66 22.83 -4.07
C ASP A 109 -8.54 21.70 -5.11
N GLN A 110 -8.81 20.46 -4.71
CA GLN A 110 -8.64 19.28 -5.56
C GLN A 110 -9.93 18.88 -6.29
N ALA A 111 -9.86 18.74 -7.61
CA ALA A 111 -10.86 18.00 -8.38
C ALA A 111 -10.57 16.49 -8.23
N LEU A 112 -11.44 15.79 -7.50
CA LEU A 112 -11.31 14.35 -7.25
C LEU A 112 -12.29 13.58 -8.14
N ASP A 113 -11.74 12.69 -8.95
CA ASP A 113 -12.49 11.55 -9.49
C ASP A 113 -12.31 10.41 -8.47
N LEU A 114 -13.29 10.26 -7.57
CA LEU A 114 -13.21 9.25 -6.52
C LEU A 114 -13.45 7.86 -7.14
N PRO A 115 -12.54 6.90 -6.95
CA PRO A 115 -12.77 5.55 -7.41
C PRO A 115 -14.03 5.00 -6.75
N PHE A 116 -14.96 4.50 -7.55
CA PHE A 116 -16.19 3.84 -7.10
C PHE A 116 -16.12 2.35 -7.45
N GLY A 117 -16.60 1.50 -6.54
CA GLY A 117 -16.49 0.05 -6.70
C GLY A 117 -16.97 -0.69 -5.45
N ALA A 118 -16.87 -2.03 -5.48
CA ALA A 118 -17.15 -2.84 -4.31
C ALA A 118 -16.16 -2.54 -3.17
N PHE A 119 -16.63 -2.59 -1.92
CA PHE A 119 -15.76 -2.47 -0.77
C PHE A 119 -14.74 -3.61 -0.76
N SER A 120 -13.52 -3.31 -0.32
CA SER A 120 -12.51 -4.35 -0.14
C SER A 120 -12.88 -5.26 1.01
N PRO A 121 -12.87 -6.60 0.80
CA PRO A 121 -13.15 -7.56 1.86
C PRO A 121 -12.07 -7.56 2.95
N ARG A 122 -10.94 -6.87 2.74
CA ARG A 122 -9.78 -6.86 3.64
C ARG A 122 -9.95 -5.99 4.88
N LEU A 123 -10.89 -5.03 4.86
CA LEU A 123 -11.13 -4.12 5.98
C LEU A 123 -12.36 -4.48 6.84
N GLY A 124 -13.00 -5.61 6.57
CA GLY A 124 -14.27 -5.98 7.19
C GLY A 124 -15.43 -5.12 6.66
N GLY A 125 -16.62 -5.73 6.53
CA GLY A 125 -17.84 -5.05 6.13
C GLY A 125 -19.07 -5.76 6.66
N GLU A 126 -19.96 -4.98 7.29
CA GLU A 126 -21.34 -5.19 7.79
C GLU A 126 -21.77 -6.48 8.52
N ASP A 127 -20.89 -7.47 8.71
CA ASP A 127 -21.18 -8.69 9.51
C ASP A 127 -20.18 -8.90 10.67
N ALA A 128 -19.61 -7.80 11.18
CA ALA A 128 -18.75 -7.76 12.38
C ALA A 128 -19.40 -6.90 13.48
#